data_AF-A0A101VY61-F1
#
_entry.id   AF-A0A101VY61-F1
#
_cell.length_a   1.000
_cell.length_b   1.000
_cell.length_c   1.000
_cell.angle_alpha   90.00
_cell.angle_beta   90.00
_cell.angle_gamma   90.00
#
_symmetry.space_group_name_H-M   'P 1'
#
loop_
_entity.id
_entity.type
_entity.pdbx_description
1 polymer ?
#
loop_
_entity_poly.entity_id
_entity_poly.type
_entity_poly.pdbx_seq_one_letter_code
_entity_poly.pdbx_strand_id
1 'polypeptide(L)'
;MDHINTNVTQYNIWRLINGGTPVLVGSVNRGVQQFIDPDYYLANWKQFDRVEYDPRPYYSIEGTSATPLFVEIYGIQLKESEENQITEKKNIPTEFTITNYPNPFNTTTTIKYQLPITSNVVIRVFDITGKEVAVLVNEKKEAGYYNVNFDGGNLSSGIYICSVQANENRISKKMLLVK
;
A
#
# COMPACT_ATOMS: atom_id res chain seq x y z
N MET A 1 5.39 -35.18 -8.37
CA MET A 1 5.44 -36.58 -8.83
C MET A 1 6.26 -37.34 -7.79
N ASP A 2 5.72 -38.40 -7.19
CA ASP A 2 6.40 -39.10 -6.10
C ASP A 2 7.65 -39.83 -6.57
N HIS A 3 8.68 -39.83 -5.73
CA HIS A 3 9.95 -40.49 -6.05
C HIS A 3 9.78 -42.00 -6.18
N ILE A 4 10.42 -42.55 -7.21
CA ILE A 4 10.28 -43.95 -7.66
C ILE A 4 10.76 -44.94 -6.59
N ASN A 5 11.78 -44.56 -5.80
CA ASN A 5 12.25 -45.39 -4.69
C ASN A 5 11.39 -45.18 -3.43
N THR A 6 10.74 -46.26 -2.97
CA THR A 6 9.85 -46.28 -1.79
C THR A 6 10.60 -46.21 -0.46
N ASN A 7 11.91 -46.42 -0.44
CA ASN A 7 12.73 -46.36 0.77
C ASN A 7 13.09 -44.93 1.18
N VAL A 8 12.77 -43.95 0.35
CA VAL A 8 12.85 -42.54 0.70
C VAL A 8 11.72 -42.24 1.69
N THR A 9 12.07 -41.75 2.87
CA THR A 9 11.08 -41.42 3.91
C THR A 9 10.88 -39.92 4.06
N GLN A 10 11.93 -39.15 3.79
CA GLN A 10 11.94 -37.68 3.88
C GLN A 10 12.96 -37.11 2.89
N TYR A 11 12.89 -35.80 2.69
CA TYR A 11 13.87 -35.02 1.96
C TYR A 11 14.50 -34.00 2.89
N ASN A 12 15.82 -33.93 2.90
CA ASN A 12 16.57 -32.85 3.52
C ASN A 12 16.74 -31.73 2.51
N ILE A 13 16.33 -30.52 2.86
CA ILE A 13 16.33 -29.37 1.96
C ILE A 13 17.55 -28.52 2.28
N TRP A 14 18.43 -28.39 1.31
CA TRP A 14 19.62 -27.56 1.40
C TRP A 14 19.41 -26.28 0.61
N ARG A 15 19.87 -25.15 1.14
CA ARG A 15 19.88 -23.84 0.48
C ARG A 15 21.32 -23.45 0.14
N LEU A 16 21.52 -22.92 -1.05
CA LEU A 16 22.76 -22.33 -1.52
C LEU A 16 22.49 -20.89 -1.99
N ILE A 17 23.32 -19.94 -1.56
CA ILE A 17 23.20 -18.53 -1.94
C ILE A 17 24.48 -18.12 -2.69
N ASN A 18 24.33 -17.54 -3.88
CA ASN A 18 25.42 -17.00 -4.72
C ASN A 18 26.60 -17.96 -4.93
N GLY A 19 26.34 -19.27 -5.06
CA GLY A 19 27.40 -20.27 -5.22
C GLY A 19 28.29 -20.48 -4.00
N GLY A 20 27.84 -20.06 -2.80
CA GLY A 20 28.54 -20.22 -1.53
C GLY A 20 28.54 -21.66 -0.97
N THR A 21 28.41 -21.81 0.35
CA THR A 21 28.32 -23.12 1.00
C THR A 21 26.86 -23.52 1.22
N PRO A 22 26.42 -24.73 0.81
CA PRO A 22 25.08 -25.21 1.09
C PRO A 22 24.81 -25.33 2.60
N VAL A 23 23.64 -24.85 3.05
CA VAL A 23 23.16 -24.94 4.43
C VAL A 23 21.89 -25.79 4.48
N LEU A 24 21.80 -26.71 5.43
CA LEU A 24 20.56 -27.46 5.68
C LEU A 24 19.52 -26.54 6.31
N VAL A 25 18.38 -26.35 5.66
CA VAL A 25 17.31 -25.41 6.10
C VAL A 25 16.05 -26.12 6.60
N GLY A 26 15.96 -27.44 6.40
CA GLY A 26 14.86 -28.22 6.95
C GLY A 26 14.73 -29.59 6.32
N SER A 27 13.69 -30.30 6.74
CA SER A 27 13.32 -31.60 6.18
C SER A 27 11.82 -31.69 5.98
N VAL A 28 11.39 -32.37 4.92
CA VAL A 28 9.97 -32.64 4.63
C VAL A 28 9.74 -34.13 4.42
N ASN A 29 8.61 -34.64 4.90
CA ASN A 29 8.24 -36.04 4.70
C ASN A 29 7.98 -36.35 3.21
N ARG A 30 8.14 -37.61 2.83
CA ARG A 30 7.72 -38.09 1.51
C ARG A 30 6.24 -37.75 1.24
N GLY A 31 5.96 -37.26 0.03
CA GLY A 31 4.62 -36.85 -0.41
C GLY A 31 4.33 -35.35 -0.21
N VAL A 32 5.15 -34.63 0.55
CA VAL A 32 5.05 -33.17 0.66
C VAL A 32 5.53 -32.51 -0.64
N GLN A 33 4.69 -31.68 -1.25
CA GLN A 33 4.98 -31.03 -2.53
C GLN A 33 5.52 -29.60 -2.39
N GLN A 34 5.49 -29.05 -1.17
CA GLN A 34 5.84 -27.65 -0.92
C GLN A 34 6.65 -27.54 0.38
N PHE A 35 7.63 -26.66 0.37
CA PHE A 35 8.41 -26.30 1.55
C PHE A 35 8.57 -24.78 1.58
N ILE A 36 8.41 -24.20 2.76
CA ILE A 36 8.68 -22.78 3.01
C ILE A 36 9.97 -22.76 3.83
N ASP A 37 11.01 -22.13 3.29
CA ASP A 37 12.25 -21.89 4.04
C ASP A 37 11.99 -20.78 5.08
N PRO A 38 12.00 -21.08 6.39
CA PRO A 38 11.76 -20.07 7.41
C PRO A 38 12.95 -19.13 7.62
N ASP A 39 14.14 -19.54 7.19
CA ASP A 39 15.42 -18.86 7.43
C ASP A 39 15.86 -18.00 6.24
N TYR A 40 15.02 -17.90 5.19
CA TYR A 40 15.28 -17.05 4.04
C TYR A 40 14.08 -16.15 3.74
N TYR A 41 14.32 -14.85 3.88
CA TYR A 41 13.42 -13.81 3.41
C TYR A 41 14.11 -13.06 2.27
N LEU A 42 13.41 -12.81 1.17
CA LEU A 42 13.84 -11.90 0.11
C LEU A 42 13.82 -10.46 0.65
N ALA A 43 14.77 -10.14 1.51
CA ALA A 43 14.94 -8.81 2.05
C ALA A 43 15.93 -8.06 1.15
N ASN A 44 15.47 -6.90 0.66
CA ASN A 44 16.24 -5.78 0.11
C ASN A 44 16.29 -5.75 -1.43
N TRP A 45 15.57 -4.79 -2.00
CA TRP A 45 15.52 -4.43 -3.42
C TRP A 45 16.84 -3.89 -4.01
N LYS A 46 17.98 -4.27 -3.43
CA LYS A 46 19.31 -3.75 -3.78
C LYS A 46 20.35 -4.83 -4.08
N GLN A 47 20.06 -6.11 -3.88
CA GLN A 47 21.01 -7.18 -4.16
C GLN A 47 20.30 -8.42 -4.75
N PHE A 48 20.79 -8.87 -5.91
CA PHE A 48 20.33 -10.06 -6.59
C PHE A 48 21.03 -11.28 -6.00
N ASP A 49 20.49 -11.87 -4.95
CA ASP A 49 20.98 -13.16 -4.47
C ASP A 49 20.44 -14.29 -5.34
N ARG A 50 21.32 -15.04 -6.01
CA ARG A 50 20.98 -16.32 -6.64
C ARG A 50 20.77 -17.33 -5.52
N VAL A 51 19.52 -17.75 -5.30
CA VAL A 51 19.18 -18.77 -4.31
C VAL A 51 18.78 -20.05 -5.00
N GLU A 52 19.45 -21.14 -4.61
CA GLU A 52 19.22 -22.48 -5.10
C GLU A 52 18.78 -23.38 -3.94
N TYR A 53 17.83 -24.26 -4.20
CA TYR A 53 17.39 -25.27 -3.25
C TYR A 53 17.68 -26.67 -3.79
N ASP A 54 18.21 -27.55 -2.95
CA ASP A 54 18.57 -28.92 -3.27
C ASP A 54 17.86 -29.87 -2.29
N PRO A 55 16.66 -30.39 -2.65
CA PRO A 55 15.97 -31.42 -1.89
C PRO A 55 16.66 -32.78 -2.09
N ARG A 56 17.33 -33.27 -1.04
CA ARG A 56 18.04 -34.55 -1.04
C ARG A 56 17.22 -35.65 -0.38
N PRO A 57 16.90 -36.77 -1.08
CA PRO A 57 16.20 -37.88 -0.46
C PRO A 57 17.06 -38.51 0.64
N TYR A 58 16.40 -38.85 1.75
CA TYR A 58 16.96 -39.58 2.87
C TYR A 58 16.43 -41.02 2.89
N TYR A 59 17.35 -41.99 2.92
CA TYR A 59 17.04 -43.42 2.93
C TYR A 59 17.08 -43.95 4.36
N SER A 60 15.91 -44.31 4.91
CA SER A 60 15.79 -44.73 6.31
C SER A 60 16.45 -46.07 6.62
N ILE A 61 16.54 -46.95 5.62
CA ILE A 61 17.12 -48.30 5.77
C ILE A 61 18.65 -48.30 5.80
N GLU A 62 19.29 -47.29 5.21
CA GLU A 62 20.75 -47.20 5.07
C GLU A 62 21.36 -46.08 5.93
N GLY A 63 20.54 -45.15 6.45
CA GLY A 63 21.01 -43.98 7.20
C GLY A 63 21.80 -42.99 6.33
N THR A 64 21.68 -43.08 5.00
CA THR A 64 22.45 -42.32 4.01
C THR A 64 21.58 -41.27 3.32
N SER A 65 22.22 -40.21 2.82
CA SER A 65 21.61 -39.20 1.93
C SER A 65 22.20 -39.33 0.53
N ALA A 66 21.38 -39.11 -0.50
CA ALA A 66 21.86 -39.16 -1.90
C ALA A 66 22.93 -38.09 -2.18
N THR A 67 23.80 -38.38 -3.16
CA THR A 67 24.73 -37.39 -3.72
C THR A 67 23.96 -36.25 -4.39
N PRO A 68 24.40 -34.99 -4.22
CA PRO A 68 23.66 -33.82 -4.70
C PRO A 68 23.48 -33.86 -6.23
N LEU A 69 22.26 -33.61 -6.69
CA LEU A 69 21.97 -33.32 -8.08
C LEU A 69 21.26 -31.96 -8.09
N PHE A 70 22.03 -30.88 -8.28
CA PHE A 70 21.47 -29.52 -8.29
C PHE A 70 20.43 -29.40 -9.41
N VAL A 71 19.18 -29.13 -9.04
CA VAL A 71 18.14 -28.71 -10.00
C VAL A 71 18.13 -27.19 -10.02
N GLU A 72 18.59 -26.60 -11.12
CA GLU A 72 18.47 -25.15 -11.33
C GLU A 72 16.99 -24.77 -11.48
N ILE A 73 16.46 -24.02 -10.52
CA ILE A 73 15.14 -23.39 -10.64
C ILE A 73 15.36 -21.93 -11.03
N TYR A 74 15.05 -21.59 -12.29
CA TYR A 74 14.98 -20.20 -12.73
C TYR A 74 13.61 -19.63 -12.32
N GLY A 75 13.57 -18.81 -11.27
CA GLY A 75 12.39 -18.00 -10.98
C GLY A 75 12.27 -16.90 -12.03
N ILE A 76 11.27 -16.98 -12.92
CA ILE A 76 10.88 -15.82 -13.73
C ILE A 76 9.96 -14.97 -12.85
N GLN A 77 10.41 -13.80 -12.43
CA GLN A 77 9.49 -12.81 -11.87
C GLN A 77 8.74 -12.16 -13.04
N LEU A 78 7.41 -12.31 -13.08
CA LEU A 78 6.57 -11.41 -13.86
C LEU A 78 6.81 -10.00 -13.29
N LYS A 79 7.29 -9.10 -14.14
CA LYS A 79 7.53 -7.70 -13.80
C LYS A 79 6.19 -7.09 -13.38
N GLU A 80 5.92 -7.03 -12.07
CA GLU A 80 5.00 -6.03 -11.56
C GLU A 80 5.68 -4.69 -11.88
N SER A 81 5.00 -3.84 -12.65
CA SER A 81 5.55 -2.61 -13.20
C SER A 81 6.28 -1.82 -12.13
N GLU A 82 7.56 -1.54 -12.38
CA GLU A 82 8.44 -0.75 -11.52
C GLU A 82 7.87 0.66 -11.33
N GLU A 83 7.31 0.93 -10.16
CA GLU A 83 7.31 2.28 -9.59
C GLU A 83 7.98 2.24 -8.22
N ASN A 84 9.31 2.23 -8.22
CA ASN A 84 10.11 2.64 -7.06
C ASN A 84 11.34 3.42 -7.55
N GLN A 85 11.09 4.64 -8.02
CA GLN A 85 12.04 5.73 -7.77
C GLN A 85 11.85 6.13 -6.31
N ILE A 86 12.93 6.51 -5.61
CA ILE A 86 12.86 7.15 -4.30
C ILE A 86 12.07 8.44 -4.46
N THR A 87 10.77 8.33 -4.31
CA THR A 87 9.84 9.44 -4.18
C THR A 87 9.31 9.22 -2.77
N GLU A 88 9.35 10.25 -1.92
CA GLU A 88 8.45 10.27 -0.77
C GLU A 88 7.11 9.75 -1.28
N LYS A 89 6.62 8.63 -0.72
CA LYS A 89 5.32 8.09 -1.09
C LYS A 89 4.32 9.14 -0.62
N LYS A 90 4.13 10.18 -1.44
CA LYS A 90 3.29 11.33 -1.14
C LYS A 90 1.95 10.70 -0.88
N ASN A 91 1.48 10.81 0.35
CA ASN A 91 0.20 10.27 0.75
C ASN A 91 -0.84 11.07 -0.04
N ILE A 92 -1.14 10.60 -1.24
CA ILE A 92 -2.05 11.21 -2.19
C ILE A 92 -3.40 10.53 -1.95
N PRO A 93 -4.46 11.29 -1.66
CA PRO A 93 -5.78 10.71 -1.48
C PRO A 93 -6.26 10.07 -2.78
N THR A 94 -6.99 8.97 -2.68
CA THR A 94 -7.64 8.32 -3.83
C THR A 94 -9.01 8.93 -4.13
N GLU A 95 -9.56 9.70 -3.22
CA GLU A 95 -10.92 10.24 -3.31
C GLU A 95 -10.92 11.77 -3.30
N PHE A 96 -11.87 12.36 -4.04
CA PHE A 96 -12.21 13.77 -3.94
C PHE A 96 -13.31 13.92 -2.88
N THR A 97 -12.97 14.44 -1.71
CA THR A 97 -13.92 14.59 -0.59
C THR A 97 -13.76 15.93 0.13
N ILE A 98 -14.82 16.34 0.83
CA ILE A 98 -14.83 17.53 1.69
C ILE A 98 -15.59 17.24 2.99
N THR A 99 -14.99 17.66 4.10
CA THR A 99 -15.58 17.60 5.44
C THR A 99 -15.30 18.90 6.17
N ASN A 100 -16.03 19.16 7.25
CA ASN A 100 -15.73 20.27 8.15
C ASN A 100 -15.84 19.80 9.60
N TYR A 101 -14.92 20.27 10.45
CA TYR A 101 -14.96 20.00 11.88
C TYR A 101 -14.52 21.24 12.66
N PRO A 102 -15.24 21.63 13.73
CA PRO A 102 -16.50 21.03 14.20
C PRO A 102 -17.69 21.32 13.25
N ASN A 103 -18.77 20.52 13.35
CA ASN A 103 -20.07 20.77 12.71
C ASN A 103 -21.16 20.14 13.60
N PRO A 104 -22.02 20.93 14.28
CA PRO A 104 -22.14 22.39 14.21
C PRO A 104 -20.88 23.11 14.72
N PHE A 105 -20.65 24.34 14.29
CA PHE A 105 -19.49 25.13 14.70
C PHE A 105 -19.87 26.44 15.36
N ASN A 106 -19.07 26.87 16.35
CA ASN A 106 -19.17 28.17 16.98
C ASN A 106 -18.09 29.10 16.42
N THR A 107 -18.52 30.14 15.69
CA THR A 107 -17.71 31.13 14.96
C THR A 107 -16.74 30.56 13.91
N THR A 108 -15.96 29.52 14.19
CA THR A 108 -14.92 28.97 13.30
C THR A 108 -15.06 27.47 13.07
N THR A 109 -14.75 26.99 11.86
CA THR A 109 -14.63 25.56 11.52
C THR A 109 -13.45 25.35 10.56
N THR A 110 -12.83 24.17 10.61
CA THR A 110 -11.81 23.80 9.63
C THR A 110 -12.44 22.93 8.55
N ILE A 111 -12.35 23.38 7.30
CA ILE A 111 -12.74 22.62 6.12
C ILE A 111 -11.54 21.79 5.68
N LYS A 112 -11.73 20.46 5.67
CA LYS A 112 -10.74 19.51 5.20
C LYS A 112 -11.17 18.98 3.85
N TYR A 113 -10.30 19.01 2.86
CA TYR A 113 -10.58 18.51 1.52
C TYR A 113 -9.41 17.72 0.94
N GLN A 114 -9.74 16.76 0.09
CA GLN A 114 -8.81 15.80 -0.50
C GLN A 114 -8.80 15.99 -2.01
N LEU A 115 -7.62 16.04 -2.62
CA LEU A 115 -7.45 16.17 -4.06
C LEU A 115 -6.67 14.96 -4.62
N PRO A 116 -7.30 14.06 -5.38
CA PRO A 116 -6.59 12.92 -5.96
C PRO A 116 -5.68 13.31 -7.12
N ILE A 117 -5.95 14.45 -7.76
CA ILE A 117 -5.17 14.99 -8.88
C ILE A 117 -4.97 16.49 -8.73
N THR A 118 -3.85 16.99 -9.26
CA THR A 118 -3.56 18.42 -9.36
C THR A 118 -4.70 19.14 -10.08
N SER A 119 -5.27 20.15 -9.45
CA SER A 119 -6.50 20.80 -9.92
C SER A 119 -6.49 22.31 -9.64
N ASN A 120 -7.22 23.06 -10.46
CA ASN A 120 -7.61 24.42 -10.10
C ASN A 120 -8.76 24.33 -9.10
N VAL A 121 -8.49 24.72 -7.86
CA VAL A 121 -9.42 24.55 -6.74
C VAL A 121 -10.07 25.88 -6.39
N VAL A 122 -11.40 25.87 -6.31
CA VAL A 122 -12.17 27.00 -5.80
C VAL A 122 -13.09 26.53 -4.69
N ILE A 123 -12.95 27.11 -3.49
CA ILE A 123 -13.80 26.84 -2.34
C ILE A 123 -14.58 28.11 -2.02
N ARG A 124 -15.91 28.01 -2.08
CA ARG A 124 -16.85 29.10 -1.82
C ARG A 124 -17.84 28.69 -0.74
N VAL A 125 -18.22 29.63 0.10
CA VAL A 125 -19.30 29.45 1.08
C VAL A 125 -20.48 30.30 0.67
N PHE A 126 -21.67 29.69 0.70
CA PHE A 126 -22.94 30.33 0.38
C PHE A 126 -23.88 30.25 1.57
N ASP A 127 -24.76 31.23 1.72
CA ASP A 127 -25.94 31.09 2.59
C ASP A 127 -27.04 30.23 1.93
N ILE A 128 -28.15 30.00 2.65
CA ILE A 128 -29.27 29.17 2.17
C ILE A 128 -30.00 29.77 0.95
N THR A 129 -29.83 31.07 0.69
CA THR A 129 -30.42 31.75 -0.48
C THR A 129 -29.53 31.64 -1.71
N GLY A 130 -28.32 31.08 -1.57
CA GLY A 130 -27.34 30.94 -2.64
C GLY A 130 -26.43 32.17 -2.80
N LYS A 131 -26.50 33.14 -1.89
CA LYS A 131 -25.57 34.29 -1.89
C LYS A 131 -24.19 33.82 -1.42
N GLU A 132 -23.16 34.14 -2.19
CA GLU A 132 -21.76 33.92 -1.80
C GLU A 132 -21.41 34.83 -0.62
N VAL A 133 -20.92 34.25 0.46
CA VAL A 133 -20.51 34.96 1.68
C VAL A 133 -19.00 34.94 1.89
N ALA A 134 -18.29 34.00 1.27
CA ALA A 134 -16.82 33.92 1.32
C ALA A 134 -16.24 33.09 0.16
N VAL A 135 -15.04 33.46 -0.27
CA VAL A 135 -14.15 32.62 -1.09
C VAL A 135 -12.93 32.27 -0.23
N LEU A 136 -12.72 30.98 0.03
CA LEU A 136 -11.67 30.50 0.93
C LEU A 136 -10.41 30.06 0.19
N VAL A 137 -10.58 29.53 -1.02
CA VAL A 137 -9.48 29.06 -1.89
C VAL A 137 -9.86 29.41 -3.32
N ASN A 138 -8.91 29.90 -4.11
CA ASN A 138 -9.05 30.11 -5.56
C ASN A 138 -7.67 30.06 -6.22
N GLU A 139 -7.08 28.86 -6.30
CA GLU A 139 -5.72 28.67 -6.78
C GLU A 139 -5.49 27.24 -7.30
N LYS A 140 -4.39 27.03 -8.02
CA LYS A 140 -3.94 25.70 -8.43
C LYS A 140 -3.32 24.98 -7.23
N LYS A 141 -3.81 23.79 -6.91
CA LYS A 141 -3.24 22.91 -5.87
C LYS A 141 -2.81 21.58 -6.48
N GLU A 142 -1.72 21.02 -5.96
CA GLU A 142 -1.29 19.67 -6.30
C GLU A 142 -2.22 18.61 -5.69
N ALA A 143 -2.04 17.35 -6.08
CA ALA A 143 -2.70 16.24 -5.39
C ALA A 143 -2.24 16.15 -3.92
N GLY A 144 -3.17 16.01 -2.98
CA GLY A 144 -2.88 15.98 -1.54
C GLY A 144 -4.07 16.26 -0.62
N TYR A 145 -3.77 16.32 0.67
CA TYR A 145 -4.71 16.65 1.75
C TYR A 145 -4.53 18.10 2.16
N TYR A 146 -5.64 18.83 2.29
CA TYR A 146 -5.62 20.26 2.58
C TYR A 146 -6.63 20.64 3.67
N ASN A 147 -6.29 21.69 4.41
CA ASN A 147 -7.13 22.28 5.43
C ASN A 147 -7.23 23.79 5.18
N VAL A 148 -8.42 24.35 5.30
CA VAL A 148 -8.65 25.80 5.27
C VAL A 148 -9.62 26.17 6.40
N ASN A 149 -9.30 27.24 7.12
CA ASN A 149 -10.15 27.73 8.20
C ASN A 149 -11.24 28.64 7.62
N PHE A 150 -12.46 28.46 8.11
CA PHE A 150 -13.58 29.35 7.83
C PHE A 150 -14.00 30.04 9.12
N ASP A 151 -13.97 31.37 9.10
CA ASP A 151 -14.48 32.22 10.17
C ASP A 151 -15.82 32.85 9.75
N GLY A 152 -16.88 32.38 10.39
CA GLY A 152 -18.25 32.89 10.28
C GLY A 152 -18.60 33.90 11.38
N GLY A 153 -17.63 34.48 12.09
CA GLY A 153 -17.81 35.42 13.21
C GLY A 153 -18.73 36.61 12.89
N ASN A 154 -18.76 37.07 11.64
CA ASN A 154 -19.62 38.16 11.17
C ASN A 154 -20.93 37.70 10.51
N LEU A 155 -21.21 36.40 10.50
CA LEU A 155 -22.40 35.80 9.92
C LEU A 155 -23.43 35.41 11.00
N SER A 156 -24.71 35.44 10.66
CA SER A 156 -25.78 34.98 11.57
C SER A 156 -25.76 33.46 11.76
N SER A 157 -26.27 32.97 12.90
CA SER A 157 -26.50 31.53 13.08
C SER A 157 -27.43 31.00 11.99
N GLY A 158 -27.11 29.83 11.42
CA GLY A 158 -27.85 29.30 10.28
C GLY A 158 -27.12 28.23 9.47
N ILE A 159 -27.76 27.83 8.38
CA ILE A 159 -27.24 26.83 7.44
C ILE A 159 -26.44 27.53 6.35
N TYR A 160 -25.24 27.01 6.10
CA TYR A 160 -24.34 27.44 5.04
C TYR A 160 -23.96 26.25 4.15
N ILE A 161 -23.69 26.51 2.88
CA ILE A 161 -23.23 25.51 1.91
C ILE A 161 -21.79 25.85 1.53
N CYS A 162 -20.85 24.98 1.90
CA CYS A 162 -19.48 25.05 1.40
C CYS A 162 -19.38 24.24 0.11
N SER A 163 -18.97 24.84 -0.99
CA SER A 163 -18.80 24.18 -2.27
C SER A 163 -17.32 24.18 -2.65
N VAL A 164 -16.77 23.00 -2.93
CA VAL A 164 -15.44 22.82 -3.51
C VAL A 164 -15.58 22.40 -4.96
N GLN A 165 -14.90 23.12 -5.83
CA GLN A 165 -14.75 22.78 -7.24
C GLN A 165 -13.28 22.48 -7.51
N ALA A 166 -13.01 21.34 -8.15
CA ALA A 166 -11.70 20.93 -8.62
C ALA A 166 -11.82 20.51 -10.10
N ASN A 167 -11.37 21.39 -11.01
CA ASN A 167 -11.63 21.27 -12.44
C ASN A 167 -13.15 21.13 -12.73
N GLU A 168 -13.57 20.00 -13.32
CA GLU A 168 -14.98 19.70 -13.63
C GLU A 168 -15.76 19.10 -12.45
N ASN A 169 -15.05 18.57 -11.44
CA ASN A 169 -15.68 17.95 -10.27
C ASN A 169 -16.10 19.00 -9.26
N ARG A 170 -17.32 18.84 -8.71
CA ARG A 170 -17.86 19.73 -7.68
C ARG A 170 -18.54 18.94 -6.58
N ILE A 171 -18.20 19.23 -5.34
CA ILE A 171 -18.86 18.67 -4.15
C ILE A 171 -19.29 19.81 -3.24
N SER A 172 -20.46 19.67 -2.62
CA SER A 172 -20.99 20.65 -1.66
C SER A 172 -21.27 19.98 -0.32
N LYS A 173 -20.97 20.70 0.77
CA LYS A 173 -21.18 20.26 2.15
C LYS A 173 -22.03 21.29 2.90
N LYS A 174 -23.09 20.81 3.54
CA LYS A 174 -23.91 21.60 4.47
C LYS A 174 -23.19 21.77 5.81
N MET A 175 -23.13 23.01 6.29
CA MET A 175 -22.54 23.40 7.56
C MET A 175 -23.57 24.12 8.42
N LEU A 176 -23.55 23.91 9.74
CA LEU A 176 -24.42 24.59 10.69
C LEU A 176 -23.58 25.49 11.60
N LEU A 177 -23.81 26.81 11.52
CA LEU A 177 -23.23 27.82 12.41
C LEU A 177 -24.17 28.04 13.60
N VAL A 178 -23.66 27.89 14.82
CA VAL A 178 -24.38 28.14 16.07
C VAL A 178 -23.52 29.06 16.93
N LYS A 179 -24.10 30.19 17.35
CA LYS A 179 -23.53 31.15 18.30
C LYS A 179 -24.51 31.40 19.42
#